data_AF-A0A942QT98-F1
#
_entry.id   AF-A0A942QT98-F1
#
_cell.length_a   1.000
_cell.length_b   1.000
_cell.length_c   1.000
_cell.angle_alpha   90.00
_cell.angle_beta   90.00
_cell.angle_gamma   90.00
#
_symmetry.space_group_name_H-M   'P 1'
#
loop_
_entity.id
_entity.type
_entity.pdbx_description
1 polymer ?
#
loop_
_entity_poly.entity_id
_entity_poly.type
_entity_poly.pdbx_seq_one_letter_code
_entity_poly.pdbx_strand_id
1 'polypeptide(L)' 'WRLVKFVDTGMLTLTKCSCCGGHFVTEPYENARQFVCGMCEPPARAGKGRASGGLRLH' A
#
# COMPACT_ATOMS: atom_id res chain seq x y z
N TRP A 1 7.52 3.16 16.17
CA TRP A 1 8.98 3.13 16.00
C TRP A 1 9.49 1.97 15.13
N ARG A 2 8.78 0.83 14.99
CA ARG A 2 9.26 -0.30 14.14
C ARG A 2 9.36 0.03 12.65
N LEU A 3 8.39 0.74 12.07
CA LEU A 3 8.38 1.06 10.63
C LEU A 3 9.66 1.78 10.20
N VAL A 4 10.04 2.83 10.93
CA VAL A 4 11.24 3.62 10.64
C VAL A 4 12.49 2.74 10.62
N LYS A 5 12.64 1.82 11.58
CA LYS A 5 13.76 0.88 11.60
C LYS A 5 13.84 0.02 10.35
N PHE A 6 12.72 -0.48 9.83
CA PHE A 6 12.71 -1.30 8.62
C PHE A 6 13.04 -0.51 7.35
N VAL A 7 12.68 0.77 7.31
CA VAL A 7 13.07 1.67 6.23
C VAL A 7 14.56 1.97 6.33
N ASP A 8 15.07 2.29 7.52
CA ASP A 8 16.49 2.59 7.75
C ASP A 8 17.40 1.39 7.45
N THR A 9 16.96 0.17 7.73
CA THR A 9 17.70 -1.07 7.41
C THR A 9 17.52 -1.54 5.97
N GLY A 10 16.78 -0.81 5.13
CA GLY A 10 16.54 -1.16 3.73
C GLY A 10 15.65 -2.39 3.52
N MET A 11 14.93 -2.83 4.56
CA MET A 11 13.99 -3.95 4.45
C MET A 11 12.65 -3.54 3.82
N LEU A 12 12.32 -2.25 3.87
CA LEU A 12 11.14 -1.67 3.24
C LEU A 12 11.51 -0.42 2.46
N THR A 13 10.82 -0.18 1.35
CA THR A 13 10.95 1.03 0.53
C THR A 13 9.59 1.68 0.31
N LEU A 14 9.60 2.90 -0.23
CA LEU A 14 8.40 3.57 -0.70
C LEU A 14 8.28 3.42 -2.22
N THR A 15 7.19 2.80 -2.67
CA THR A 15 6.88 2.60 -4.08
C THR A 15 5.66 3.42 -4.48
N LYS A 16 5.75 4.07 -5.63
CA LYS A 16 4.67 4.87 -6.19
C LYS A 16 3.66 3.99 -6.92
N CYS A 17 2.37 4.18 -6.63
CA CYS A 17 1.28 3.54 -7.35
C CYS A 17 1.18 4.08 -8.79
N SER A 18 1.14 3.19 -9.77
CA SER A 18 0.99 3.54 -11.19
C SER A 18 -0.40 4.07 -11.54
N CYS A 19 -1.43 3.77 -10.72
CA CYS A 19 -2.81 4.19 -10.94
C CYS A 19 -3.14 5.54 -10.28
N CYS A 20 -2.94 5.69 -8.96
CA CYS A 20 -3.27 6.92 -8.24
C CYS A 20 -2.08 7.83 -7.93
N GLY A 21 -0.84 7.37 -8.14
CA GLY A 21 0.36 8.16 -7.88
C GLY A 21 0.77 8.30 -6.40
N GLY A 22 0.03 7.71 -5.46
CA GLY A 22 0.37 7.69 -4.04
C GLY A 22 1.60 6.82 -3.72
N HIS A 23 2.29 7.10 -2.62
CA HIS A 23 3.45 6.32 -2.17
C HIS A 23 3.04 5.34 -1.07
N PHE A 24 3.44 4.08 -1.23
CA PHE A 24 3.09 2.99 -0.33
C PHE A 24 4.35 2.23 0.09
N VAL A 25 4.30 1.64 1.29
CA VAL A 25 5.41 0.85 1.83
C VAL A 25 5.38 -0.53 1.19
N THR A 26 6.48 -0.92 0.54
CA THR A 26 6.63 -2.23 -0.14
C THR A 26 8.00 -2.84 0.16
N GLU A 27 8.22 -4.07 -0.33
CA GLU A 27 9.55 -4.69 -0.33
C GLU A 27 10.48 -3.96 -1.32
N PRO A 28 11.80 -3.88 -1.09
CA PRO A 28 12.77 -3.19 -1.94
C PRO A 28 12.81 -3.64 -3.41
N TYR A 29 12.43 -4.89 -3.70
CA TYR A 29 12.49 -5.47 -5.05
C TYR A 29 11.14 -5.46 -5.79
N GLU A 30 10.16 -4.74 -5.25
CA GLU A 30 8.85 -4.58 -5.89
C GLU A 30 8.97 -3.83 -7.23
N ASN A 31 8.17 -4.22 -8.23
CA ASN A 31 8.20 -3.56 -9.54
C ASN A 31 7.49 -2.20 -9.48
N ALA A 32 8.25 -1.14 -9.23
CA ALA A 32 7.72 0.22 -9.11
C ALA A 32 6.97 0.75 -10.35
N ARG A 33 7.17 0.16 -11.55
CA ARG A 33 6.45 0.59 -12.76
C ARG A 33 5.01 0.05 -12.82
N GLN A 34 4.77 -1.09 -12.19
CA GLN A 34 3.50 -1.81 -12.27
C GLN A 34 2.81 -1.96 -10.93
N PHE A 35 3.40 -1.46 -9.84
CA PHE A 35 2.79 -1.50 -8.53
C PHE A 35 1.45 -0.76 -8.50
N VAL A 36 0.39 -1.48 -8.14
CA VAL A 36 -0.96 -0.96 -7.91
C VAL A 36 -1.29 -1.10 -6.44
N CYS A 37 -1.70 -0.01 -5.79
CA CYS A 37 -2.01 -0.05 -4.37
C CYS A 37 -3.34 -0.77 -4.10
N GLY A 38 -3.48 -1.33 -2.90
CA GLY A 38 -4.70 -2.02 -2.48
C GLY A 38 -5.94 -1.13 -2.31
N MET A 39 -5.88 0.17 -2.64
CA MET A 39 -7.07 1.01 -2.80
C MET A 39 -7.51 1.10 -4.27
N CYS A 40 -6.55 1.07 -5.21
CA CYS A 40 -6.83 1.04 -6.65
C CYS A 40 -7.26 -0.37 -7.09
N GLU A 41 -6.64 -1.41 -6.52
CA GLU A 41 -7.06 -2.80 -6.70
C GLU A 41 -7.43 -3.40 -5.34
N PRO A 42 -8.64 -3.10 -4.84
CA PRO A 42 -9.06 -3.50 -3.51
C PRO A 42 -9.16 -5.03 -3.41
N PRO A 43 -8.52 -5.66 -2.40
CA PRO A 43 -8.70 -7.08 -2.17
C PRO A 43 -10.15 -7.37 -1.77
N ALA A 44 -10.61 -8.61 -1.98
CA ALA A 44 -12.01 -9.03 -1.72
C ALA A 44 -12.55 -8.74 -0.30
N ARG A 45 -11.67 -8.42 0.66
CA ARG A 45 -12.02 -8.07 2.04
C ARG A 45 -11.90 -6.57 2.36
N ALA A 46 -11.41 -5.74 1.45
CA ALA A 46 -11.42 -4.28 1.58
C ALA A 46 -12.89 -3.81 1.62
N GLY A 47 -13.33 -3.29 2.76
CA GLY A 47 -14.72 -2.87 2.97
C GLY A 47 -15.63 -3.93 3.61
N LYS A 48 -15.19 -5.18 3.78
CA LYS A 48 -15.95 -6.22 4.51
C LYS A 48 -15.78 -6.09 6.03
N GLY A 49 -16.09 -4.92 6.54
CA GLY A 49 -16.23 -4.65 7.96
C GLY A 49 -17.32 -3.61 8.13
N ARG A 50 -18.38 -3.93 8.89
CA ARG A 50 -19.43 -2.98 9.32
C ARG A 50 -18.88 -1.95 10.34
N ALA A 51 -17.59 -1.67 10.30
CA ALA A 51 -16.95 -0.66 11.11
C ALA A 51 -17.16 0.69 10.43
N SER A 52 -17.68 1.65 11.19
CA SER A 52 -17.70 3.06 10.82
C SER A 52 -16.27 3.50 10.48
N GLY A 53 -15.98 3.69 9.18
CA GLY A 53 -14.63 3.98 8.67
C GLY A 53 -14.07 2.96 7.65
N GLY A 54 -14.85 1.94 7.26
CA GLY A 54 -14.46 1.04 6.16
C GLY A 54 -14.17 1.80 4.86
N LEU A 55 -13.21 1.29 4.07
CA LEU A 55 -12.85 1.88 2.79
C LEU A 55 -14.10 1.92 1.87
N ARG A 56 -14.57 3.11 1.54
CA ARG A 56 -15.63 3.31 0.55
C ARG A 56 -14.99 3.28 -0.83
N LEU A 57 -15.14 2.15 -1.50
CA LEU A 57 -14.84 2.02 -2.92
C LEU A 57 -16.03 2.62 -3.67
N HIS A 58 -15.75 3.53 -4.61
CA HIS A 58 -16.75 4.27 -5.38
C HIS A 58 -17.32 3.43 -6.53
#